data_AF-A0A0P0E1K3-F1
#
_entry.id   AF-A0A0P0E1K3-F1
#
_cell.length_a   1.000
_cell.length_b   1.000
_cell.length_c   1.000
_cell.angle_alpha   90.00
_cell.angle_beta   90.00
_cell.angle_gamma   90.00
#
_symmetry.space_group_name_H-M   'P 1'
#
loop_
_entity.id
_entity.type
_entity.pdbx_description
1 polymer ?
#
loop_
_entity_poly.entity_id
_entity_poly.type
_entity_poly.pdbx_seq_one_letter_code
_entity_poly.pdbx_strand_id
1 'polypeptide(L)'
;MKTQTEAQLKGRWGELVAAFAFPAHWIVRPLPHDFGIDLQVEVFKELPPDSKERQRYRATGGHFSCQVKTQESVRTKSDTVVFSASTTDLLLAETMGASAPLVLLLVDRETRDLYYLCLTDYIPYVLDGAGSAWRSQGSVTLEIPTKKVVPLNVV
;
A
#
# COMPACT_ATOMS: atom_id res chain seq x y z
N MET A 1 -10.78 -24.79 19.93
CA MET A 1 -11.10 -24.78 18.49
C MET A 1 -10.84 -23.38 17.97
N LYS A 2 -10.05 -23.21 16.90
CA LYS A 2 -9.72 -21.89 16.33
C LYS A 2 -10.81 -21.48 15.34
N THR A 3 -11.43 -20.33 15.53
CA THR A 3 -12.44 -19.76 14.63
C THR A 3 -11.87 -18.56 13.89
N GLN A 4 -12.42 -18.24 12.72
CA GLN A 4 -12.04 -17.09 11.91
C GLN A 4 -13.29 -16.29 11.54
N THR A 5 -13.20 -14.96 11.56
CA THR A 5 -14.30 -14.07 11.18
C THR A 5 -14.24 -13.69 9.70
N GLU A 6 -15.37 -13.26 9.13
CA GLU A 6 -15.43 -12.71 7.77
C GLU A 6 -14.47 -11.53 7.57
N ALA A 7 -14.34 -10.65 8.57
CA ALA A 7 -13.40 -9.54 8.53
C ALA A 7 -11.94 -10.01 8.42
N GLN A 8 -11.57 -11.07 9.16
CA GLN A 8 -10.25 -11.67 9.07
C GLN A 8 -10.02 -12.38 7.74
N LEU A 9 -11.04 -13.02 7.16
CA LEU A 9 -10.95 -13.62 5.83
C LEU A 9 -10.74 -12.55 4.76
N LYS A 10 -11.50 -11.45 4.83
CA LYS A 10 -11.41 -10.31 3.92
C LYS A 10 -10.04 -9.65 3.96
N GLY A 11 -9.50 -9.39 5.15
CA GLY A 11 -8.16 -8.81 5.31
C GLY A 11 -7.07 -9.68 4.68
N ARG A 12 -7.04 -10.98 5.03
CA ARG A 12 -6.08 -11.93 4.46
C ARG A 12 -6.19 -12.08 2.96
N TRP A 13 -7.41 -12.04 2.41
CA TRP A 13 -7.60 -12.06 0.96
C TRP A 13 -6.97 -10.82 0.30
N GLY A 14 -7.19 -9.63 0.87
CA GLY A 14 -6.57 -8.41 0.37
C GLY A 14 -5.06 -8.42 0.45
N GLU A 15 -4.48 -8.93 1.54
CA GLU A 15 -3.02 -9.10 1.70
C GLU A 15 -2.45 -9.98 0.58
N LEU A 16 -3.12 -11.09 0.24
CA LEU A 16 -2.71 -11.95 -0.86
C LEU A 16 -2.76 -11.22 -2.20
N VAL A 17 -3.86 -10.53 -2.51
CA VAL A 17 -4.00 -9.76 -3.76
C VAL A 17 -2.90 -8.70 -3.86
N ALA A 18 -2.66 -7.95 -2.79
CA ALA A 18 -1.64 -6.92 -2.74
C ALA A 18 -0.23 -7.49 -2.94
N ALA A 19 0.09 -8.62 -2.32
CA ALA A 19 1.41 -9.24 -2.44
C ALA A 19 1.76 -9.65 -3.89
N PHE A 20 0.77 -10.00 -4.70
CA PHE A 20 0.93 -10.36 -6.12
C PHE A 20 0.80 -9.18 -7.10
N ALA A 21 0.54 -7.96 -6.61
CA ALA A 21 0.35 -6.78 -7.45
C ALA A 21 1.69 -6.11 -7.87
N PHE A 22 2.79 -6.49 -7.26
CA PHE A 22 4.12 -5.96 -7.56
C PHE A 22 4.81 -6.71 -8.72
N PRO A 23 5.81 -6.11 -9.39
CA PRO A 23 6.62 -6.84 -10.36
C PRO A 23 7.20 -8.12 -9.76
N ALA A 24 7.15 -9.22 -10.51
CA ALA A 24 7.53 -10.56 -10.00
C ALA A 24 9.01 -10.66 -9.57
N HIS A 25 9.86 -9.74 -10.05
CA HIS A 25 11.27 -9.68 -9.69
C HIS A 25 11.55 -8.85 -8.42
N TRP A 26 10.54 -8.18 -7.86
CA TRP A 26 10.64 -7.53 -6.55
C TRP A 26 10.46 -8.57 -5.44
N ILE A 27 11.03 -8.29 -4.28
CA ILE A 27 10.85 -9.16 -3.11
C ILE A 27 9.78 -8.55 -2.22
N VAL A 28 8.69 -9.28 -2.03
CA VAL A 28 7.59 -8.93 -1.12
C VAL A 28 7.63 -9.88 0.07
N ARG A 29 7.73 -9.33 1.28
CA ARG A 29 7.80 -10.09 2.53
C ARG A 29 6.56 -9.77 3.38
N PRO A 30 5.67 -10.74 3.64
CA PRO A 30 4.59 -10.56 4.60
C PRO A 30 5.15 -10.33 6.01
N LEU A 31 4.56 -9.39 6.74
CA LEU A 31 4.90 -9.06 8.12
C LEU A 31 3.73 -9.43 9.04
N PRO A 32 3.63 -10.69 9.49
CA PRO A 32 2.60 -11.07 10.43
C PRO A 32 2.85 -10.39 11.78
N HIS A 33 1.86 -9.65 12.28
CA HIS A 33 1.79 -9.04 13.61
C HIS A 33 2.54 -7.71 13.83
N ASP A 34 2.79 -6.90 12.79
CA ASP A 34 3.59 -5.67 12.93
C ASP A 34 2.77 -4.37 13.07
N PHE A 35 1.94 -4.28 14.12
CA PHE A 35 1.22 -3.05 14.53
C PHE A 35 0.47 -2.29 13.41
N GLY A 36 0.05 -2.97 12.34
CA GLY A 36 -0.68 -2.38 11.21
C GLY A 36 0.11 -2.28 9.90
N ILE A 37 1.36 -2.74 9.86
CA ILE A 37 2.12 -2.98 8.63
C ILE A 37 1.96 -4.44 8.22
N ASP A 38 1.66 -4.68 6.94
CA ASP A 38 1.33 -6.00 6.42
C ASP A 38 2.39 -6.56 5.47
N LEU A 39 3.05 -5.69 4.69
CA LEU A 39 4.09 -6.10 3.73
C LEU A 39 5.33 -5.21 3.84
N GLN A 40 6.49 -5.80 3.58
CA GLN A 40 7.72 -5.08 3.27
C GLN A 40 8.16 -5.41 1.86
N VAL A 41 8.41 -4.38 1.04
CA VAL A 41 8.76 -4.53 -0.37
C VAL A 41 10.17 -4.02 -0.60
N GLU A 42 10.97 -4.81 -1.31
CA GLU A 42 12.30 -4.44 -1.78
C GLU A 42 12.30 -4.35 -3.30
N VAL A 43 12.79 -3.22 -3.80
CA VAL A 43 12.71 -2.87 -5.23
C VAL A 43 13.95 -3.37 -5.96
N PHE A 44 13.70 -4.11 -7.03
CA PHE A 44 14.71 -4.61 -7.93
C PHE A 44 14.54 -3.95 -9.31
N LYS A 45 15.63 -3.82 -10.05
CA LYS A 45 15.61 -3.41 -11.45
C LYS A 45 16.15 -4.51 -12.35
N GLU A 46 15.62 -4.56 -13.55
CA GLU A 46 16.12 -5.45 -14.61
C GLU A 46 17.52 -5.03 -15.06
N LEU A 47 18.34 -6.03 -15.39
CA LEU A 47 19.62 -5.86 -16.02
C LEU A 47 19.60 -6.55 -17.39
N PRO A 48 20.49 -6.16 -18.30
CA PRO A 48 20.73 -6.95 -19.51
C PRO A 48 21.02 -8.41 -19.14
N PRO A 49 20.59 -9.38 -19.97
CA PRO A 49 20.92 -10.78 -19.77
C PRO A 49 22.43 -11.02 -19.65
N ASP A 50 22.82 -12.05 -18.91
CA ASP A 50 24.23 -12.43 -18.84
C ASP A 50 24.74 -13.07 -20.15
N SER A 51 26.03 -13.45 -20.17
CA SER A 51 26.66 -14.11 -21.32
C SER A 51 26.05 -15.47 -21.68
N LYS A 52 25.10 -15.99 -20.88
CA LYS A 52 24.35 -17.22 -21.11
C LYS A 52 22.86 -16.93 -21.36
N GLU A 53 22.52 -15.69 -21.72
CA GLU A 53 21.16 -15.21 -21.99
C GLU A 53 20.19 -15.34 -20.81
N ARG A 54 20.69 -15.37 -19.57
CA ARG A 54 19.84 -15.45 -18.38
C ARG A 54 19.44 -14.06 -17.93
N GLN A 55 18.15 -13.84 -17.73
CA GLN A 55 17.64 -12.60 -17.16
C GLN A 55 18.19 -12.39 -15.75
N ARG A 56 18.54 -11.13 -15.44
CA ARG A 56 19.14 -10.76 -14.16
C ARG A 56 18.45 -9.55 -13.57
N TYR A 57 18.44 -9.51 -12.25
CA TYR A 57 17.88 -8.42 -11.48
C TYR A 57 18.91 -7.93 -10.45
N ARG A 58 18.82 -6.65 -10.08
CA ARG A 58 19.68 -6.06 -9.05
C ARG A 58 18.82 -5.28 -8.06
N ALA A 59 19.09 -5.48 -6.77
CA ALA A 59 18.52 -4.66 -5.72
C ALA A 59 18.88 -3.18 -5.96
N THR A 60 17.89 -2.30 -5.85
CA THR A 60 18.10 -0.86 -6.00
C THR A 60 18.53 -0.19 -4.68
N GLY A 61 18.36 -0.90 -3.55
CA GLY A 61 18.40 -0.33 -2.20
C GLY A 61 17.07 0.31 -1.78
N GLY A 62 16.14 0.50 -2.71
CA GLY A 62 14.80 0.98 -2.43
C GLY A 62 13.99 -0.06 -1.67
N HIS A 63 13.36 0.38 -0.57
CA HIS A 63 12.48 -0.42 0.25
C HIS A 63 11.33 0.45 0.75
N PHE A 64 10.15 -0.15 0.92
CA PHE A 64 9.00 0.52 1.53
C PHE A 64 8.12 -0.51 2.25
N SER A 65 7.38 -0.02 3.22
CA SER A 65 6.38 -0.80 3.96
C SER A 65 5.00 -0.55 3.36
N CYS A 66 4.12 -1.53 3.46
CA CYS A 66 2.73 -1.39 3.03
C CYS A 66 1.77 -1.75 4.16
N GLN A 67 0.72 -0.96 4.29
CA GLN A 67 -0.48 -1.31 5.01
C GLN A 67 -1.57 -1.66 4.00
N VAL A 68 -2.24 -2.80 4.17
CA VAL A 68 -3.29 -3.29 3.28
C VAL A 68 -4.65 -3.10 3.92
N LYS A 69 -5.57 -2.43 3.24
CA LYS A 69 -6.98 -2.31 3.63
C LYS A 69 -7.85 -2.83 2.50
N THR A 70 -8.92 -3.54 2.85
CA THR A 70 -9.85 -4.13 1.85
C THR A 70 -11.25 -3.59 2.04
N GLN A 71 -11.89 -3.15 0.96
CA GLN A 71 -13.31 -2.80 0.91
C GLN A 71 -14.07 -3.78 0.03
N GLU A 72 -15.38 -3.94 0.27
CA GLU A 72 -16.19 -4.76 -0.64
C GLU A 72 -16.29 -4.08 -2.00
N SER A 73 -16.61 -2.78 -1.96
CA SER A 73 -16.69 -1.90 -3.10
C SER A 73 -16.22 -0.52 -2.65
N VAL A 74 -15.25 0.07 -3.36
CA VAL A 74 -14.71 1.39 -3.04
C VAL A 74 -15.61 2.48 -3.61
N ARG A 75 -15.68 3.62 -2.91
CA ARG A 75 -16.44 4.78 -3.41
C ARG A 75 -15.52 5.67 -4.23
N THR A 76 -15.98 6.05 -5.42
CA THR A 76 -15.27 7.01 -6.28
C THR A 76 -15.88 8.40 -6.16
N LYS A 77 -15.03 9.43 -6.24
CA LYS A 77 -15.38 10.84 -6.29
C LYS A 77 -14.47 11.49 -7.33
N SER A 78 -15.03 11.86 -8.48
CA SER A 78 -14.25 12.37 -9.62
C SER A 78 -13.14 11.39 -10.05
N ASP A 79 -11.88 11.78 -9.93
CA ASP A 79 -10.68 10.99 -10.24
C ASP A 79 -9.99 10.44 -8.98
N THR A 80 -10.70 10.34 -7.86
CA THR A 80 -10.20 9.74 -6.62
C THR A 80 -11.12 8.65 -6.08
N VAL A 81 -10.54 7.71 -5.36
CA VAL A 81 -11.21 6.77 -4.46
C VAL A 81 -11.17 7.35 -3.05
N VAL A 82 -12.30 7.28 -2.36
CA VAL A 82 -12.46 7.83 -1.03
C VAL A 82 -12.34 6.72 0.00
N PHE A 83 -11.44 6.89 0.97
CA PHE A 83 -11.22 5.92 2.04
C PHE A 83 -11.18 6.61 3.41
N SER A 84 -11.92 6.08 4.39
CA SER A 84 -11.86 6.56 5.76
C SER A 84 -10.78 5.78 6.53
N ALA A 85 -9.64 6.41 6.76
CA ALA A 85 -8.53 5.84 7.52
C ALA A 85 -8.67 6.18 9.01
N SER A 86 -8.29 5.24 9.88
CA SER A 86 -8.24 5.54 11.31
C SER A 86 -7.08 6.50 11.58
N THR A 87 -7.28 7.43 12.51
CA THR A 87 -6.20 8.36 12.90
C THR A 87 -5.01 7.60 13.49
N THR A 88 -5.23 6.46 14.14
CA THR A 88 -4.15 5.58 14.63
C THR A 88 -3.26 5.06 13.50
N ASP A 89 -3.84 4.63 12.38
CA ASP A 89 -3.06 4.18 11.20
C ASP A 89 -2.22 5.34 10.63
N LEU A 90 -2.76 6.56 10.63
CA LEU A 90 -2.05 7.75 10.15
C LEU A 90 -0.94 8.19 11.11
N LEU A 91 -1.16 8.10 12.42
CA LEU A 91 -0.13 8.38 13.43
C LEU A 91 1.01 7.36 13.38
N LEU A 92 0.72 6.10 13.04
CA LEU A 92 1.76 5.10 12.76
C LEU A 92 2.61 5.53 11.58
N ALA A 93 1.98 5.94 10.47
CA ALA A 93 2.68 6.44 9.28
C ALA A 93 3.53 7.67 9.61
N GLU A 94 3.01 8.61 10.40
CA GLU A 94 3.74 9.78 10.88
C GLU A 94 4.97 9.38 11.72
N THR A 95 4.81 8.39 12.61
CA THR A 95 5.89 7.92 13.49
C THR A 95 7.03 7.23 12.73
N MET A 96 6.71 6.52 11.64
CA MET A 96 7.73 5.95 10.75
C MET A 96 8.61 7.03 10.09
N GLY A 97 8.05 8.24 9.93
CA GLY A 97 8.74 9.39 9.37
C GLY A 97 9.14 9.22 7.91
N ALA A 98 9.89 10.18 7.39
CA ALA A 98 10.27 10.21 5.97
C ALA A 98 11.34 9.16 5.59
N SER A 99 11.97 8.50 6.57
CA SER A 99 13.05 7.54 6.32
C SER A 99 12.57 6.16 5.90
N ALA A 100 11.29 5.83 6.10
CA ALA A 100 10.71 4.54 5.73
C ALA A 100 9.31 4.76 5.13
N PRO A 101 9.16 4.78 3.78
CA PRO A 101 7.87 5.03 3.17
C PRO A 101 6.83 4.01 3.60
N LEU A 102 5.67 4.48 4.07
CA LEU A 102 4.51 3.64 4.35
C LEU A 102 3.43 3.88 3.31
N VAL A 103 3.19 2.88 2.47
CA VAL A 103 2.20 2.92 1.40
C VAL A 103 0.91 2.23 1.86
N LEU A 104 -0.19 2.96 1.85
CA LEU A 104 -1.53 2.38 1.95
C LEU A 104 -1.86 1.70 0.62
N LEU A 105 -2.21 0.41 0.65
CA LEU A 105 -2.77 -0.34 -0.46
C LEU A 105 -4.25 -0.60 -0.15
N LEU A 106 -5.14 -0.02 -0.94
CA LEU A 106 -6.59 -0.21 -0.83
C LEU A 106 -7.06 -1.17 -1.92
N VAL A 107 -7.54 -2.33 -1.50
CA VAL A 107 -8.07 -3.37 -2.39
C VAL A 107 -9.59 -3.28 -2.44
N ASP A 108 -10.13 -3.22 -3.65
CA ASP A 108 -11.55 -3.38 -3.93
C ASP A 108 -11.85 -4.86 -4.23
N ARG A 109 -12.75 -5.49 -3.47
CA ARG A 109 -13.01 -6.94 -3.61
C ARG A 109 -13.90 -7.27 -4.80
N GLU A 110 -14.84 -6.40 -5.14
CA GLU A 110 -15.79 -6.58 -6.25
C GLU A 110 -15.07 -6.52 -7.60
N THR A 111 -14.25 -5.49 -7.81
CA THR A 111 -13.52 -5.25 -9.05
C THR A 111 -12.15 -5.92 -9.08
N ARG A 112 -11.58 -6.23 -7.90
CA ARG A 112 -10.19 -6.69 -7.71
C ARG A 112 -9.14 -5.66 -8.12
N ASP A 113 -9.54 -4.38 -8.23
CA ASP A 113 -8.60 -3.29 -8.42
C ASP A 113 -7.86 -2.96 -7.11
N LEU A 114 -6.63 -2.48 -7.25
CA LEU A 114 -5.78 -2.02 -6.16
C LEU A 114 -5.43 -0.55 -6.39
N TYR A 115 -5.64 0.26 -5.35
CA TYR A 115 -5.31 1.68 -5.29
C TYR A 115 -4.23 1.88 -4.24
N TYR A 116 -3.42 2.93 -4.35
CA TYR A 116 -2.36 3.17 -3.39
C TYR A 116 -2.13 4.65 -3.09
N LEU A 117 -1.62 4.91 -1.88
CA LEU A 117 -1.26 6.24 -1.41
C LEU A 117 -0.05 6.16 -0.49
N CYS A 118 0.99 6.96 -0.73
CA CYS A 118 2.13 7.07 0.18
C CYS A 118 1.71 7.93 1.40
N LEU A 119 1.45 7.30 2.54
CA LEU A 119 0.95 8.00 3.74
C LEU A 119 2.01 8.93 4.33
N THR A 120 3.28 8.50 4.34
CA THR A 120 4.41 9.28 4.85
C THR A 120 4.64 10.59 4.09
N ASP A 121 4.29 10.64 2.81
CA ASP A 121 4.29 11.88 2.03
C ASP A 121 2.96 12.63 2.16
N TYR A 122 1.84 11.90 2.12
CA TYR A 122 0.51 12.52 2.12
C TYR A 122 0.23 13.32 3.39
N ILE A 123 0.69 12.85 4.55
CA ILE A 123 0.48 13.54 5.83
C ILE A 123 1.07 14.97 5.82
N PRO A 124 2.38 15.18 5.62
CA PRO A 124 2.96 16.52 5.65
C PRO A 124 2.48 17.38 4.48
N TYR A 125 2.31 16.82 3.28
CA TYR A 125 1.97 17.61 2.09
C TYR A 125 0.50 17.94 1.95
N VAL A 126 -0.40 17.09 2.44
CA VAL A 126 -1.85 17.24 2.23
C VAL A 126 -2.59 17.49 3.54
N LEU A 127 -2.41 16.62 4.55
CA LEU A 127 -3.17 16.74 5.79
C LEU A 127 -2.73 17.94 6.65
N ASP A 128 -1.42 18.13 6.78
CA ASP A 128 -0.85 19.25 7.52
C ASP A 128 -0.91 20.56 6.72
N GLY A 129 -0.68 20.49 5.41
CA GLY A 129 -0.82 21.63 4.50
C GLY A 129 -2.23 22.24 4.47
N ALA A 130 -3.26 21.43 4.73
CA ALA A 130 -4.64 21.89 4.82
C ALA A 130 -4.98 22.63 6.14
N GLY A 131 -4.05 22.70 7.11
CA GLY A 131 -4.28 23.30 8.42
C GLY A 131 -5.33 22.55 9.26
N SER A 132 -5.56 21.27 8.97
CA SER A 132 -6.60 20.47 9.59
C SER A 132 -6.14 19.89 10.94
N ALA A 133 -6.99 19.95 11.98
CA ALA A 133 -6.76 19.28 13.26
C ALA A 133 -7.06 17.77 13.16
N TRP A 134 -6.50 17.10 12.15
CA TRP A 134 -6.81 15.71 11.83
C TRP A 134 -6.36 14.73 12.93
N ARG A 135 -5.28 15.05 13.64
CA ARG A 135 -4.73 14.25 14.76
C ARG A 135 -5.70 14.06 15.93
N SER A 136 -6.68 14.96 16.09
CA SER A 136 -7.71 14.86 17.15
C SER A 136 -9.00 14.17 16.69
N GLN A 137 -9.10 13.76 15.43
CA GLN A 137 -10.27 13.09 14.89
C GLN A 137 -10.18 11.57 15.12
N GLY A 138 -11.30 10.85 15.08
CA GLY A 138 -11.29 9.37 15.11
C GLY A 138 -10.88 8.75 13.76
N SER A 139 -11.17 9.44 12.66
CA SER A 139 -10.85 9.00 11.31
C SER A 139 -10.70 10.21 10.38
N VAL A 140 -9.94 10.04 9.31
CA VAL A 140 -9.72 11.04 8.27
C VAL A 140 -10.09 10.44 6.92
N THR A 141 -10.78 11.22 6.10
CA THR A 141 -11.10 10.83 4.74
C THR A 141 -9.92 11.13 3.82
N LEU A 142 -9.35 10.09 3.22
CA LEU A 142 -8.27 10.15 2.25
C LEU A 142 -8.86 10.14 0.83
N GLU A 143 -8.32 10.98 -0.04
CA GLU A 143 -8.62 10.97 -1.47
C GLU A 143 -7.45 10.33 -2.22
N ILE A 144 -7.63 9.07 -2.62
CA ILE A 144 -6.62 8.23 -3.27
C ILE A 144 -6.77 8.35 -4.79
N PRO A 145 -5.76 8.79 -5.55
CA PRO A 145 -5.91 8.94 -7.00
C PRO A 145 -6.35 7.64 -7.70
N THR A 146 -7.31 7.72 -8.62
CA THR A 146 -7.73 6.59 -9.48
C THR A 146 -6.75 6.34 -10.62
N LYS A 147 -5.86 7.32 -10.90
CA LYS A 147 -4.78 7.14 -11.87
C LYS A 147 -3.89 5.99 -11.42
N LYS A 148 -4.08 4.85 -12.09
CA LYS A 148 -3.19 3.69 -12.05
C LYS A 148 -1.79 4.13 -12.50
N VAL A 149 -0.93 4.48 -11.56
CA VAL A 149 0.52 4.49 -11.79
C VAL A 149 1.01 3.23 -11.08
N VAL A 150 0.92 2.06 -11.70
CA VAL A 150 1.85 1.61 -12.74
C VAL A 150 1.06 0.80 -13.77
N PRO A 151 1.27 0.95 -15.09
CA PRO A 151 0.97 -0.14 -16.00
C PRO A 151 1.89 -1.29 -15.58
N LEU A 152 1.32 -2.42 -15.15
CA LEU A 152 2.04 -3.67 -14.86
C LEU A 152 2.81 -4.26 -16.07
N ASN A 153 2.93 -3.48 -17.16
CA ASN A 153 3.75 -3.73 -18.34
C ASN A 153 4.22 -2.38 -18.91
N VAL A 154 5.43 -1.91 -18.60
CA VAL A 154 6.20 -1.03 -19.50
C VAL A 154 7.70 -1.32 -19.35
N VAL A 155 8.17 -2.12 -20.30
CA VAL A 155 9.51 -2.23 -20.94
C VAL A 155 10.72 -2.53 -20.06
#